data_AF-A0A661Z746-F1
#
_entry.id   AF-A0A661Z746-F1
#
_cell.length_a   1.000
_cell.length_b   1.000
_cell.length_c   1.000
_cell.angle_alpha   90.00
_cell.angle_beta   90.00
_cell.angle_gamma   90.00
#
_symmetry.space_group_name_H-M   'P 1'
#
loop_
_entity.id
_entity.type
_entity.pdbx_description
1 polymer ?
#
loop_
_entity_poly.entity_id
_entity_poly.type
_entity_poly.pdbx_seq_one_letter_code
_entity_poly.pdbx_strand_id
1 'polypeptide(L)'
;MKSISHLLNLFLLIAFGFSSCEKADDEIIPGKKGVVADHTIASEIILRSIPDEYINEARNKLHIAYQHTSHGTHVSYGMFGLPDYKSGDETRFAITNNNPQFDKLDFRDNAMASYAEAGVDASDLSRNETAFIQASRNYLDDPDNSEINVVMWSWCNIAGHDVAANYIPGMQTLVNEYGESGSKIGFGEGQRGNSVTFIFMTGHANKGDNVGDGKPKNQADLIINYCNEYNFYCLDYYGIDTHDMDGNYWEDAGDDGNSSAGGDFYADWQSKHSIGDGYFESRSSPGGSVTYGAHNSQHITANRKAYAMWYILASIAGWE
;
A
#
# COMPACT_ATOMS: atom_id res chain seq x y z
N MET A 1 -13.69 -81.00 -42.50
CA MET A 1 -13.37 -79.56 -42.38
C MET A 1 -14.68 -78.78 -42.34
N LYS A 2 -15.18 -78.46 -41.14
CA LYS A 2 -16.35 -77.60 -40.92
C LYS A 2 -16.01 -76.59 -39.83
N SER A 3 -16.36 -75.35 -40.12
CA SER A 3 -16.14 -74.09 -39.41
C SER A 3 -16.57 -74.14 -37.93
N ILE A 4 -15.72 -73.60 -37.04
CA ILE A 4 -16.08 -73.18 -35.68
C ILE A 4 -16.07 -71.65 -35.66
N SER A 5 -17.23 -71.08 -35.33
CA SER A 5 -17.44 -69.64 -35.14
C SER A 5 -16.90 -69.18 -33.79
N HIS A 6 -16.21 -68.05 -33.75
CA HIS A 6 -16.08 -67.27 -32.52
C HIS A 6 -16.64 -65.86 -32.75
N LEU A 7 -17.76 -65.57 -32.08
CA LEU A 7 -18.23 -64.22 -31.82
C LEU A 7 -17.22 -63.51 -30.91
N LEU A 8 -16.70 -62.36 -31.34
CA LEU A 8 -16.07 -61.39 -30.44
C LEU A 8 -17.09 -60.29 -30.17
N ASN A 9 -17.59 -60.23 -28.93
CA ASN A 9 -18.35 -59.10 -28.42
C ASN A 9 -17.38 -57.95 -28.14
N LEU A 10 -17.50 -56.85 -28.90
CA LEU A 10 -16.78 -55.62 -28.64
C LEU A 10 -17.62 -54.74 -27.71
N PHE A 11 -17.26 -54.71 -26.43
CA PHE A 11 -17.79 -53.73 -25.48
C PHE A 11 -17.09 -52.38 -25.72
N LEU A 12 -17.85 -51.40 -26.22
CA LEU A 12 -17.40 -50.01 -26.33
C LEU A 12 -17.64 -49.33 -24.97
N LEU A 13 -16.58 -49.17 -24.17
CA LEU A 13 -16.62 -48.33 -22.97
C LEU A 13 -16.49 -46.86 -23.41
N ILE A 14 -17.60 -46.12 -23.32
CA ILE A 14 -17.62 -44.66 -23.47
C ILE A 14 -17.10 -44.06 -22.16
N ALA A 15 -15.86 -43.57 -22.17
CA ALA A 15 -15.32 -42.77 -21.08
C ALA A 15 -15.90 -41.35 -21.17
N PHE A 16 -16.85 -41.03 -20.28
CA PHE A 16 -17.23 -39.65 -20.02
C PHE A 16 -16.08 -38.98 -19.26
N GLY A 17 -15.28 -38.18 -19.96
CA GLY A 17 -14.34 -37.26 -19.34
C GLY A 17 -15.11 -36.12 -18.67
N PHE A 18 -15.16 -36.12 -17.35
CA PHE A 18 -15.51 -34.93 -16.58
C PHE A 18 -14.36 -33.94 -16.75
N SER A 19 -14.55 -32.91 -17.56
CA SER A 19 -13.69 -31.73 -17.54
C SER A 19 -14.04 -30.95 -16.27
N SER A 20 -13.26 -31.20 -15.22
CA SER A 20 -13.19 -30.29 -14.08
C SER A 20 -12.62 -28.98 -14.62
N CYS A 21 -13.44 -27.93 -14.61
CA CYS A 21 -12.98 -26.57 -14.80
C CYS A 21 -12.20 -26.21 -13.53
N GLU A 22 -10.91 -26.57 -13.47
CA GLU A 22 -10.00 -25.92 -12.54
C GLU A 22 -10.02 -24.44 -12.91
N LYS A 23 -10.50 -23.61 -11.99
CA LYS A 23 -10.29 -22.16 -12.08
C LYS A 23 -8.78 -22.01 -12.23
N ALA A 24 -8.31 -21.47 -13.36
CA ALA A 24 -6.90 -21.22 -13.53
C ALA A 24 -6.47 -20.36 -12.34
N ASP A 25 -5.54 -20.85 -11.53
CA ASP A 25 -4.89 -20.01 -10.54
C ASP A 25 -4.26 -18.85 -11.34
N ASP A 26 -4.71 -17.62 -11.08
CA ASP A 26 -4.20 -16.45 -11.78
C ASP A 26 -2.67 -16.45 -11.61
N GLU A 27 -1.94 -16.45 -12.72
CA GLU A 27 -0.47 -16.49 -12.71
C GLU A 27 0.06 -15.33 -11.86
N ILE A 28 0.84 -15.64 -10.81
CA ILE A 28 1.44 -14.59 -9.98
C ILE A 28 2.65 -14.02 -10.73
N ILE A 29 2.56 -12.77 -11.16
CA ILE A 29 3.73 -12.00 -11.60
C ILE A 29 4.34 -11.36 -10.35
N PRO A 30 5.50 -11.85 -9.86
CA PRO A 30 6.15 -11.27 -8.69
C PRO A 30 6.76 -9.91 -9.03
N GLY A 31 6.96 -9.08 -8.02
CA GLY A 31 7.80 -7.89 -8.14
C GLY A 31 9.27 -8.28 -8.40
N LYS A 32 10.02 -7.37 -9.04
CA LYS A 32 11.46 -7.54 -9.23
C LYS A 32 12.25 -7.27 -7.94
N LYS A 33 11.72 -6.38 -7.10
CA LYS A 33 12.25 -5.97 -5.81
C LYS A 33 11.08 -5.56 -4.93
N GLY A 34 11.15 -5.91 -3.64
CA GLY A 34 10.19 -5.50 -2.64
C GLY A 34 10.88 -5.03 -1.37
N VAL A 35 10.11 -4.36 -0.52
CA VAL A 35 10.49 -4.00 0.84
C VAL A 35 9.23 -3.87 1.68
N VAL A 36 9.28 -4.36 2.92
CA VAL A 36 8.27 -4.07 3.93
C VAL A 36 8.83 -2.97 4.83
N ALA A 37 8.29 -1.75 4.69
CA ALA A 37 8.68 -0.61 5.50
C ALA A 37 7.87 -0.59 6.80
N ASP A 38 8.43 -1.23 7.83
CA ASP A 38 7.86 -1.36 9.17
C ASP A 38 8.46 -0.35 10.17
N HIS A 39 8.24 -0.60 11.47
CA HIS A 39 8.76 0.23 12.56
C HIS A 39 10.29 0.39 12.58
N THR A 40 11.05 -0.56 12.01
CA THR A 40 12.52 -0.50 11.94
C THR A 40 13.01 0.47 10.86
N ILE A 41 12.24 0.60 9.78
CA ILE A 41 12.49 1.54 8.68
C ILE A 41 11.91 2.93 8.99
N ALA A 42 10.79 2.99 9.71
CA ALA A 42 10.03 4.21 10.02
C ALA A 42 10.72 5.14 11.05
N SER A 43 12.00 5.47 10.84
CA SER A 43 12.79 6.34 11.71
C SER A 43 13.46 7.46 10.92
N GLU A 44 13.72 8.59 11.59
CA GLU A 44 14.44 9.68 10.95
C GLU A 44 15.85 9.24 10.51
N ILE A 45 16.56 8.46 11.32
CA ILE A 45 17.93 8.03 11.00
C ILE A 45 17.97 7.33 9.63
N ILE A 46 16.97 6.50 9.35
CA ILE A 46 16.82 5.80 8.08
C ILE A 46 16.35 6.75 6.96
N LEU A 47 15.41 7.66 7.20
CA LEU A 47 15.05 8.70 6.22
C LEU A 47 16.29 9.52 5.77
N ARG A 48 17.17 9.84 6.71
CA ARG A 48 18.38 10.65 6.44
C ARG A 48 19.49 9.84 5.77
N SER A 49 19.44 8.50 5.79
CA SER A 49 20.42 7.66 5.12
C SER A 49 20.17 7.53 3.61
N ILE A 50 18.96 7.87 3.14
CA ILE A 50 18.62 7.86 1.71
C ILE A 50 19.56 8.83 0.96
N PRO A 51 20.29 8.40 -0.09
CA PRO A 51 21.08 9.31 -0.90
C PRO A 51 20.22 10.33 -1.67
N ASP A 52 20.72 11.56 -1.84
CA ASP A 52 19.99 12.63 -2.57
C ASP A 52 19.61 12.23 -3.99
N GLU A 53 20.44 11.41 -4.66
CA GLU A 53 20.15 10.95 -6.02
C GLU A 53 18.82 10.20 -6.09
N TYR A 54 18.52 9.32 -5.13
CA TYR A 54 17.28 8.54 -5.14
C TYR A 54 16.06 9.34 -4.68
N ILE A 55 16.26 10.34 -3.81
CA ILE A 55 15.22 11.31 -3.50
C ILE A 55 14.89 12.16 -4.73
N ASN A 56 15.90 12.61 -5.47
CA ASN A 56 15.72 13.38 -6.71
C ASN A 56 15.06 12.52 -7.80
N GLU A 57 15.46 11.27 -7.95
CA GLU A 57 14.85 10.33 -8.88
C GLU A 57 13.38 10.08 -8.52
N ALA A 58 13.07 9.85 -7.24
CA ALA A 58 11.70 9.71 -6.77
C ALA A 58 10.85 10.96 -7.08
N ARG A 59 11.34 12.16 -6.73
CA ARG A 59 10.64 13.43 -7.00
C ARG A 59 10.38 13.67 -8.49
N ASN A 60 11.32 13.29 -9.36
CA ASN A 60 11.26 13.62 -10.78
C ASN A 60 10.61 12.56 -11.67
N LYS A 61 10.51 11.31 -11.20
CA LYS A 61 9.95 10.20 -11.99
C LYS A 61 8.65 9.64 -11.46
N LEU A 62 8.36 9.76 -10.16
CA LEU A 62 7.20 9.11 -9.57
C LEU A 62 5.98 10.04 -9.59
N HIS A 63 4.87 9.49 -10.07
CA HIS A 63 3.55 10.09 -10.09
C HIS A 63 2.61 9.16 -9.32
N ILE A 64 2.26 9.57 -8.11
CA ILE A 64 1.58 8.72 -7.14
C ILE A 64 0.09 9.03 -7.13
N ALA A 65 -0.74 8.01 -7.26
CA ALA A 65 -2.15 8.07 -6.91
C ALA A 65 -2.38 7.36 -5.57
N TYR A 66 -2.90 8.10 -4.58
CA TYR A 66 -3.24 7.56 -3.27
C TYR A 66 -4.72 7.78 -2.96
N GLN A 67 -5.43 6.72 -2.57
CA GLN A 67 -6.83 6.80 -2.19
C GLN A 67 -7.05 6.28 -0.78
N HIS A 68 -7.77 7.09 0.02
CA HIS A 68 -8.03 6.77 1.41
C HIS A 68 -9.21 7.56 1.99
N THR A 69 -9.53 7.23 3.23
CA THR A 69 -10.22 8.11 4.17
C THR A 69 -9.48 8.09 5.50
N SER A 70 -9.92 8.90 6.46
CA SER A 70 -9.56 8.84 7.88
C SER A 70 -8.09 8.50 8.14
N HIS A 71 -7.76 7.25 8.51
CA HIS A 71 -6.41 6.81 8.88
C HIS A 71 -5.37 6.88 7.74
N GLY A 72 -5.80 6.97 6.48
CA GLY A 72 -4.87 7.21 5.37
C GLY A 72 -4.26 8.61 5.40
N THR A 73 -4.88 9.56 6.11
CA THR A 73 -4.29 10.89 6.33
C THR A 73 -2.94 10.84 7.03
N HIS A 74 -2.57 9.74 7.69
CA HIS A 74 -1.29 9.66 8.40
C HIS A 74 -0.13 9.66 7.39
N VAL A 75 -0.28 8.99 6.23
CA VAL A 75 0.70 9.09 5.14
C VAL A 75 0.66 10.49 4.55
N SER A 76 -0.50 10.96 4.08
CA SER A 76 -0.55 12.21 3.33
C SER A 76 -0.10 13.40 4.18
N TYR A 77 -0.59 13.53 5.41
CA TYR A 77 -0.26 14.67 6.26
C TYR A 77 1.19 14.65 6.76
N GLY A 78 1.73 13.46 7.03
CA GLY A 78 3.15 13.30 7.34
C GLY A 78 4.03 13.70 6.15
N MET A 79 3.70 13.22 4.95
CA MET A 79 4.41 13.58 3.72
C MET A 79 4.33 15.08 3.42
N PHE A 80 3.19 15.72 3.68
CA PHE A 80 2.99 17.15 3.45
C PHE A 80 3.66 18.05 4.49
N GLY A 81 3.87 17.56 5.71
CA GLY A 81 4.58 18.29 6.77
C GLY A 81 6.11 18.17 6.67
N LEU A 82 6.63 17.06 6.13
CA LEU A 82 8.07 16.78 6.09
C LEU A 82 8.94 17.89 5.46
N PRO A 83 8.52 18.59 4.38
CA PRO A 83 9.30 19.70 3.82
C PRO A 83 9.64 20.82 4.81
N ASP A 84 8.88 20.96 5.90
CA ASP A 84 9.10 22.00 6.91
C ASP A 84 9.97 21.52 8.09
N TYR A 85 10.46 20.28 8.06
CA TYR A 85 11.10 19.66 9.24
C TYR A 85 12.49 20.24 9.54
N LYS A 86 13.42 20.19 8.60
CA LYS A 86 14.79 20.72 8.76
C LYS A 86 15.20 21.55 7.55
N SER A 87 16.19 22.42 7.76
CA SER A 87 16.75 23.24 6.67
C SER A 87 17.20 22.34 5.50
N GLY A 88 16.70 22.65 4.31
CA GLY A 88 16.94 21.89 3.09
C GLY A 88 15.84 20.89 2.75
N ASP A 89 14.98 20.52 3.70
CA ASP A 89 13.87 19.58 3.46
C ASP A 89 12.81 20.17 2.54
N GLU A 90 12.67 21.51 2.52
CA GLU A 90 11.73 22.22 1.65
C GLU A 90 12.04 21.99 0.17
N THR A 91 13.30 21.66 -0.14
CA THR A 91 13.75 21.25 -1.45
C THR A 91 13.81 19.74 -1.53
N ARG A 92 14.52 19.09 -0.59
CA ARG A 92 14.82 17.66 -0.66
C ARG A 92 13.56 16.79 -0.69
N PHE A 93 12.58 17.07 0.16
CA PHE A 93 11.32 16.32 0.22
C PHE A 93 10.16 17.09 -0.41
N ALA A 94 10.45 18.03 -1.31
CA ALA A 94 9.43 18.85 -1.94
C ALA A 94 8.35 17.99 -2.62
N ILE A 95 7.10 18.33 -2.35
CA ILE A 95 5.91 17.56 -2.73
C ILE A 95 4.80 18.50 -3.18
N THR A 96 3.97 18.03 -4.11
CA THR A 96 2.74 18.70 -4.56
C THR A 96 1.52 17.88 -4.16
N ASN A 97 0.32 18.48 -4.25
CA ASN A 97 -0.92 17.72 -4.09
C ASN A 97 -1.86 18.05 -5.25
N ASN A 98 -2.13 17.08 -6.13
CA ASN A 98 -3.03 17.22 -7.29
C ASN A 98 -2.68 18.43 -8.20
N ASN A 99 -1.40 18.81 -8.24
CA ASN A 99 -0.89 19.94 -9.02
C ASN A 99 0.61 19.73 -9.29
N PRO A 100 0.98 18.82 -10.21
CA PRO A 100 2.36 18.44 -10.47
C PRO A 100 3.22 19.65 -10.81
N GLN A 101 4.42 19.70 -10.24
CA GLN A 101 5.41 20.75 -10.48
C GLN A 101 6.78 20.13 -10.69
N PHE A 102 7.60 20.77 -11.51
CA PHE A 102 8.98 20.35 -11.73
C PHE A 102 9.77 20.29 -10.42
N ASP A 103 10.61 19.28 -10.28
CA ASP A 103 11.46 19.01 -9.10
C ASP A 103 10.66 18.87 -7.78
N LYS A 104 9.42 18.39 -7.85
CA LYS A 104 8.62 18.03 -6.68
C LYS A 104 7.91 16.72 -6.94
N LEU A 105 7.79 15.89 -5.91
CA LEU A 105 7.01 14.66 -5.98
C LEU A 105 5.57 15.00 -6.38
N ASP A 106 5.08 14.38 -7.47
CA ASP A 106 3.67 14.43 -7.86
C ASP A 106 2.89 13.43 -7.00
N PHE A 107 2.16 13.96 -6.01
CA PHE A 107 1.33 13.18 -5.13
C PHE A 107 -0.13 13.57 -5.35
N ARG A 108 -0.96 12.61 -5.76
CA ARG A 108 -2.39 12.81 -5.99
C ARG A 108 -3.17 12.18 -4.85
N ASP A 109 -3.52 13.00 -3.88
CA ASP A 109 -4.28 12.58 -2.70
C ASP A 109 -5.77 12.49 -3.05
N ASN A 110 -6.44 11.42 -2.62
CA ASN A 110 -7.85 11.13 -2.92
C ASN A 110 -8.16 11.03 -4.43
N ALA A 111 -7.28 10.38 -5.18
CA ALA A 111 -7.30 10.42 -6.65
C ALA A 111 -8.34 9.51 -7.33
N MET A 112 -8.76 8.42 -6.69
CA MET A 112 -9.37 7.29 -7.41
C MET A 112 -10.84 7.04 -7.06
N ALA A 113 -11.36 7.55 -5.94
CA ALA A 113 -12.72 7.27 -5.49
C ALA A 113 -13.81 7.65 -6.52
N SER A 114 -13.62 8.76 -7.25
CA SER A 114 -14.57 9.22 -8.27
C SER A 114 -14.60 8.36 -9.54
N TYR A 115 -13.67 7.42 -9.69
CA TYR A 115 -13.60 6.49 -10.82
C TYR A 115 -14.39 5.20 -10.58
N ALA A 116 -14.99 5.04 -9.40
CA ALA A 116 -15.92 3.95 -9.15
C ALA A 116 -17.25 4.16 -9.89
N GLU A 117 -17.95 3.05 -10.16
CA GLU A 117 -19.30 3.10 -10.72
C GLU A 117 -20.26 3.86 -9.80
N ALA A 118 -21.28 4.51 -10.38
CA ALA A 118 -22.26 5.25 -9.60
C ALA A 118 -22.95 4.35 -8.55
N GLY A 119 -22.83 4.73 -7.28
CA GLY A 119 -23.38 3.99 -6.15
C GLY A 119 -22.43 2.96 -5.52
N VAL A 120 -21.22 2.79 -6.06
CA VAL A 120 -20.15 1.99 -5.46
C VAL A 120 -19.27 2.89 -4.59
N ASP A 121 -19.17 2.58 -3.30
CA ASP A 121 -18.29 3.32 -2.38
C ASP A 121 -16.87 2.76 -2.44
N ALA A 122 -15.99 3.47 -3.17
CA ALA A 122 -14.56 3.23 -3.24
C ALA A 122 -13.76 4.31 -2.51
N SER A 123 -14.26 4.83 -1.37
CA SER A 123 -13.52 5.86 -0.64
C SER A 123 -12.22 5.32 -0.01
N ASP A 124 -12.22 4.05 0.41
CA ASP A 124 -11.08 3.31 0.96
C ASP A 124 -11.33 1.79 0.91
N LEU A 125 -10.33 0.99 1.28
CA LEU A 125 -10.38 -0.48 1.23
C LEU A 125 -11.41 -1.09 2.19
N SER A 126 -11.84 -0.37 3.23
CA SER A 126 -12.76 -0.86 4.26
C SER A 126 -14.24 -0.65 3.92
N ARG A 127 -14.56 0.08 2.84
CA ARG A 127 -15.96 0.33 2.45
C ARG A 127 -16.55 -0.80 1.64
N ASN A 128 -15.82 -1.19 0.61
CA ASN A 128 -16.14 -2.28 -0.29
C ASN A 128 -14.82 -2.89 -0.74
N GLU A 129 -14.56 -4.09 -0.22
CA GLU A 129 -13.26 -4.78 -0.29
C GLU A 129 -12.76 -5.08 -1.72
N THR A 130 -13.60 -4.91 -2.73
CA THR A 130 -13.24 -5.15 -4.14
C THR A 130 -13.44 -3.93 -5.04
N ALA A 131 -14.06 -2.86 -4.55
CA ALA A 131 -14.34 -1.66 -5.36
C ALA A 131 -13.07 -0.99 -5.89
N PHE A 132 -11.97 -1.06 -5.12
CA PHE A 132 -10.68 -0.49 -5.50
C PHE A 132 -10.13 -1.08 -6.80
N ILE A 133 -10.46 -2.33 -7.13
CA ILE A 133 -9.97 -3.02 -8.34
C ILE A 133 -10.51 -2.31 -9.57
N GLN A 134 -11.83 -2.17 -9.68
CA GLN A 134 -12.45 -1.54 -10.84
C GLN A 134 -12.21 -0.03 -10.86
N ALA A 135 -12.18 0.64 -9.69
CA ALA A 135 -11.83 2.05 -9.62
C ALA A 135 -10.40 2.31 -10.11
N SER A 136 -9.43 1.46 -9.74
CA SER A 136 -8.05 1.56 -10.22
C SER A 136 -7.96 1.32 -11.72
N ARG A 137 -8.69 0.33 -12.26
CA ARG A 137 -8.75 0.10 -13.71
C ARG A 137 -9.28 1.32 -14.45
N ASN A 138 -10.41 1.86 -14.00
CA ASN A 138 -11.02 3.03 -14.63
C ASN A 138 -10.08 4.24 -14.56
N TYR A 139 -9.39 4.45 -13.43
CA TYR A 139 -8.42 5.52 -13.25
C TYR A 139 -7.19 5.36 -14.15
N LEU A 140 -6.64 4.15 -14.23
CA LEU A 140 -5.46 3.82 -15.03
C LEU A 140 -5.79 3.58 -16.52
N ASP A 141 -7.04 3.38 -16.92
CA ASP A 141 -7.39 3.31 -18.33
C ASP A 141 -7.72 4.70 -18.92
N ASP A 142 -7.88 5.71 -18.05
CA ASP A 142 -8.07 7.10 -18.45
C ASP A 142 -6.74 7.70 -18.98
N PRO A 143 -6.68 8.17 -20.24
CA PRO A 143 -5.48 8.78 -20.80
C PRO A 143 -5.01 10.03 -20.04
N ASP A 144 -5.90 10.73 -19.32
CA ASP A 144 -5.57 11.90 -18.51
C ASP A 144 -4.74 11.55 -17.26
N ASN A 145 -4.60 10.25 -16.95
CA ASN A 145 -3.77 9.72 -15.87
C ASN A 145 -2.64 8.81 -16.38
N SER A 146 -2.25 8.94 -17.65
CA SER A 146 -1.23 8.09 -18.30
C SER A 146 0.17 8.18 -17.69
N GLU A 147 0.48 9.24 -16.97
CA GLU A 147 1.73 9.48 -16.23
C GLU A 147 1.81 8.71 -14.91
N ILE A 148 0.68 8.30 -14.33
CA ILE A 148 0.66 7.61 -13.04
C ILE A 148 1.40 6.29 -13.14
N ASN A 149 2.36 6.12 -12.24
CA ASN A 149 3.24 4.94 -12.17
C ASN A 149 3.41 4.38 -10.76
N VAL A 150 2.78 4.98 -9.75
CA VAL A 150 2.69 4.42 -8.40
C VAL A 150 1.25 4.53 -7.90
N VAL A 151 0.70 3.43 -7.37
CA VAL A 151 -0.65 3.38 -6.81
C VAL A 151 -0.61 2.80 -5.41
N MET A 152 -1.33 3.43 -4.48
CA MET A 152 -1.55 2.92 -3.14
C MET A 152 -3.00 3.15 -2.71
N TRP A 153 -3.55 2.23 -1.93
CA TRP A 153 -4.87 2.32 -1.33
C TRP A 153 -4.78 2.12 0.17
N SER A 154 -5.56 2.87 0.94
CA SER A 154 -5.59 2.74 2.40
C SER A 154 -6.77 1.95 2.92
N TRP A 155 -6.53 1.24 4.02
CA TRP A 155 -7.58 0.81 4.94
C TRP A 155 -8.02 1.98 5.82
N CYS A 156 -9.32 2.07 6.09
CA CYS A 156 -9.80 2.83 7.25
C CYS A 156 -9.70 1.97 8.51
N ASN A 157 -10.12 0.71 8.47
CA ASN A 157 -9.85 -0.33 9.46
C ASN A 157 -9.79 -1.69 8.74
N ILE A 158 -8.80 -2.53 9.02
CA ILE A 158 -8.65 -3.84 8.35
C ILE A 158 -9.39 -4.97 9.07
N ALA A 159 -9.84 -4.75 10.30
CA ALA A 159 -10.47 -5.77 11.11
C ALA A 159 -11.81 -6.24 10.52
N GLY A 160 -11.97 -7.56 10.43
CA GLY A 160 -13.18 -8.21 9.93
C GLY A 160 -13.30 -8.30 8.40
N HIS A 161 -12.35 -7.73 7.65
CA HIS A 161 -12.30 -7.85 6.19
C HIS A 161 -11.69 -9.18 5.73
N ASP A 162 -11.87 -9.58 4.47
CA ASP A 162 -11.25 -10.79 3.92
C ASP A 162 -10.04 -10.45 3.06
N VAL A 163 -8.89 -10.26 3.72
CA VAL A 163 -7.63 -9.90 3.06
C VAL A 163 -7.17 -10.99 2.08
N ALA A 164 -7.34 -12.26 2.47
CA ALA A 164 -6.88 -13.40 1.68
C ALA A 164 -7.74 -13.62 0.43
N ALA A 165 -9.06 -13.40 0.51
CA ALA A 165 -9.95 -13.58 -0.63
C ALA A 165 -10.09 -12.34 -1.52
N ASN A 166 -10.00 -11.13 -0.96
CA ASN A 166 -10.32 -9.90 -1.69
C ASN A 166 -9.10 -9.01 -1.94
N TYR A 167 -8.41 -8.56 -0.89
CA TYR A 167 -7.34 -7.56 -1.04
C TYR A 167 -6.13 -8.09 -1.79
N ILE A 168 -5.56 -9.23 -1.35
CA ILE A 168 -4.36 -9.79 -1.96
C ILE A 168 -4.62 -10.20 -3.42
N PRO A 169 -5.67 -10.97 -3.76
CA PRO A 169 -5.95 -11.31 -5.16
C PRO A 169 -6.29 -10.09 -6.00
N GLY A 170 -6.98 -9.10 -5.44
CA GLY A 170 -7.31 -7.85 -6.14
C GLY A 170 -6.07 -7.03 -6.48
N MET A 171 -5.15 -6.86 -5.53
CA MET A 171 -3.86 -6.20 -5.76
C MET A 171 -3.02 -6.98 -6.76
N GLN A 172 -2.95 -8.31 -6.65
CA GLN A 172 -2.23 -9.15 -7.61
C GLN A 172 -2.80 -9.03 -9.03
N THR A 173 -4.13 -8.95 -9.16
CA THR A 173 -4.79 -8.72 -10.45
C THR A 173 -4.34 -7.40 -11.06
N LEU A 174 -4.30 -6.32 -10.26
CA LEU A 174 -3.83 -5.01 -10.73
C LEU A 174 -2.34 -5.03 -11.10
N VAL A 175 -1.50 -5.75 -10.36
CA VAL A 175 -0.08 -5.97 -10.70
C VAL A 175 0.04 -6.73 -12.03
N ASN A 176 -0.74 -7.79 -12.23
CA ASN A 176 -0.73 -8.60 -13.45
C ASN A 176 -1.23 -7.81 -14.67
N GLU A 177 -2.08 -6.81 -14.46
CA GLU A 177 -2.59 -5.95 -15.52
C GLU A 177 -1.63 -4.81 -15.83
N TYR A 178 -1.21 -4.05 -14.82
CA TYR A 178 -0.53 -2.76 -15.00
C TYR A 178 0.94 -2.75 -14.57
N GLY A 179 1.45 -3.82 -13.95
CA GLY A 179 2.87 -3.94 -13.61
C GLY A 179 3.79 -4.00 -14.83
N GLU A 180 5.10 -3.98 -14.63
CA GLU A 180 6.09 -3.87 -15.73
C GLU A 180 5.94 -4.94 -16.84
N SER A 181 5.56 -6.15 -16.46
CA SER A 181 5.26 -7.27 -17.37
C SER A 181 3.77 -7.51 -17.56
N GLY A 182 2.93 -6.53 -17.20
CA GLY A 182 1.50 -6.66 -17.13
C GLY A 182 0.83 -6.69 -18.50
N SER A 183 -0.34 -7.31 -18.57
CA SER A 183 -1.09 -7.50 -19.82
C SER A 183 -1.58 -6.21 -20.49
N LYS A 184 -1.58 -5.08 -19.77
CA LYS A 184 -1.95 -3.74 -20.26
C LYS A 184 -0.75 -2.83 -20.50
N ILE A 185 0.49 -3.32 -20.40
CA ILE A 185 1.69 -2.53 -20.68
C ILE A 185 2.22 -2.83 -22.08
N GLY A 186 2.38 -1.77 -22.88
CA GLY A 186 2.88 -1.88 -24.25
C GLY A 186 2.49 -0.71 -25.14
N PHE A 187 2.35 -1.01 -26.44
CA PHE A 187 1.98 -0.04 -27.46
C PHE A 187 0.71 -0.48 -28.17
N GLY A 188 -0.27 0.41 -28.30
CA GLY A 188 -1.52 0.15 -29.01
C GLY A 188 -2.77 0.62 -28.27
N GLU A 189 -3.93 0.37 -28.86
CA GLU A 189 -5.22 0.67 -28.26
C GLU A 189 -5.42 -0.15 -26.96
N GLY A 190 -5.80 0.53 -25.88
CA GLY A 190 -6.00 -0.10 -24.57
C GLY A 190 -4.72 -0.49 -23.81
N GLN A 191 -3.54 -0.10 -24.29
CA GLN A 191 -2.25 -0.32 -23.64
C GLN A 191 -1.70 0.99 -23.05
N ARG A 192 -1.04 0.89 -21.88
CA ARG A 192 -0.31 1.99 -21.25
C ARG A 192 1.17 1.91 -21.58
N GLY A 193 1.77 3.08 -21.83
CA GLY A 193 3.21 3.20 -22.03
C GLY A 193 4.01 3.16 -20.72
N ASN A 194 3.38 3.48 -19.59
CA ASN A 194 3.99 3.47 -18.26
C ASN A 194 3.42 2.34 -17.41
N SER A 195 4.30 1.47 -16.93
CA SER A 195 3.97 0.48 -15.91
C SER A 195 3.71 1.12 -14.56
N VAL A 196 2.91 0.46 -13.74
CA VAL A 196 2.49 0.92 -12.41
C VAL A 196 3.06 -0.02 -11.35
N THR A 197 3.73 0.56 -10.37
CA THR A 197 4.08 -0.14 -9.12
C THR A 197 2.96 0.05 -8.10
N PHE A 198 2.48 -1.06 -7.53
CA PHE A 198 1.46 -1.04 -6.48
C PHE A 198 2.14 -1.22 -5.13
N ILE A 199 1.85 -0.29 -4.20
CA ILE A 199 2.30 -0.39 -2.81
C ILE A 199 1.16 -1.03 -2.02
N PHE A 200 1.45 -2.19 -1.44
CA PHE A 200 0.58 -2.85 -0.47
C PHE A 200 0.64 -2.10 0.86
N MET A 201 -0.39 -2.23 1.70
CA MET A 201 -0.29 -1.76 3.07
C MET A 201 -1.10 -2.60 4.04
N THR A 202 -0.60 -2.69 5.27
CA THR A 202 -1.36 -3.24 6.38
C THR A 202 -2.35 -2.21 6.93
N GLY A 203 -3.32 -2.64 7.73
CA GLY A 203 -4.20 -1.73 8.46
C GLY A 203 -3.57 -1.21 9.75
N HIS A 204 -4.21 -0.22 10.37
CA HIS A 204 -3.81 0.27 11.68
C HIS A 204 -4.10 -0.75 12.79
N ALA A 205 -3.45 -0.60 13.94
CA ALA A 205 -3.72 -1.39 15.14
C ALA A 205 -5.02 -0.93 15.84
N ASN A 206 -5.77 -1.87 16.43
CA ASN A 206 -6.94 -1.64 17.26
C ASN A 206 -6.60 -1.89 18.72
N LYS A 207 -6.68 -0.85 19.56
CA LYS A 207 -6.35 -0.94 20.99
C LYS A 207 -7.07 -2.12 21.67
N GLY A 208 -6.29 -3.05 22.21
CA GLY A 208 -6.77 -4.24 22.90
C GLY A 208 -7.48 -5.30 22.05
N ASP A 209 -7.50 -5.16 20.72
CA ASP A 209 -8.24 -6.05 19.81
C ASP A 209 -7.43 -6.40 18.53
N ASN A 210 -6.14 -6.68 18.71
CA ASN A 210 -5.21 -6.91 17.60
C ASN A 210 -5.06 -8.37 17.17
N VAL A 211 -5.35 -9.35 18.04
CA VAL A 211 -5.02 -10.77 17.83
C VAL A 211 -6.27 -11.64 17.71
N GLY A 212 -6.27 -12.52 16.71
CA GLY A 212 -7.35 -13.46 16.42
C GLY A 212 -7.76 -13.41 14.95
N ASP A 213 -8.61 -14.35 14.53
CA ASP A 213 -9.08 -14.42 13.15
C ASP A 213 -9.73 -13.10 12.71
N GLY A 214 -9.28 -12.57 11.57
CA GLY A 214 -9.75 -11.30 11.03
C GLY A 214 -9.31 -10.06 11.80
N LYS A 215 -8.42 -10.17 12.81
CA LYS A 215 -7.91 -9.03 13.58
C LYS A 215 -6.68 -8.40 12.95
N PRO A 216 -6.36 -7.11 13.25
CA PRO A 216 -5.30 -6.36 12.59
C PRO A 216 -3.97 -7.09 12.46
N LYS A 217 -3.49 -7.75 13.52
CA LYS A 217 -2.22 -8.49 13.48
C LYS A 217 -2.26 -9.60 12.44
N ASN A 218 -3.27 -10.46 12.51
CA ASN A 218 -3.39 -11.64 11.65
C ASN A 218 -3.56 -11.24 10.17
N GLN A 219 -4.29 -10.14 9.93
CA GLN A 219 -4.49 -9.57 8.60
C GLN A 219 -3.22 -8.93 8.06
N ALA A 220 -2.46 -8.21 8.90
CA ALA A 220 -1.15 -7.67 8.57
C ALA A 220 -0.16 -8.79 8.23
N ASP A 221 -0.12 -9.86 9.02
CA ASP A 221 0.74 -11.02 8.78
C ASP A 221 0.50 -11.62 7.37
N LEU A 222 -0.76 -11.72 6.92
CA LEU A 222 -1.08 -12.20 5.56
C LEU A 222 -0.46 -11.31 4.48
N ILE A 223 -0.61 -9.99 4.59
CA ILE A 223 -0.11 -9.02 3.61
C ILE A 223 1.43 -8.99 3.62
N ILE A 224 2.04 -8.94 4.80
CA ILE A 224 3.49 -8.89 4.98
C ILE A 224 4.13 -10.17 4.41
N ASN A 225 3.59 -11.35 4.73
CA ASN A 225 4.09 -12.61 4.19
C ASN A 225 4.01 -12.63 2.66
N TYR A 226 2.88 -12.18 2.10
CA TYR A 226 2.70 -12.09 0.65
C TYR A 226 3.73 -11.15 0.00
N CYS A 227 3.96 -9.98 0.59
CA CYS A 227 4.92 -9.01 0.06
C CYS A 227 6.36 -9.53 0.12
N ASN A 228 6.73 -10.22 1.20
CA ASN A 228 8.04 -10.84 1.33
C ASN A 228 8.24 -12.01 0.36
N GLU A 229 7.21 -12.84 0.15
CA GLU A 229 7.28 -14.00 -0.73
C GLU A 229 7.41 -13.60 -2.21
N TYR A 230 6.66 -12.57 -2.63
CA TYR A 230 6.56 -12.17 -4.04
C TYR A 230 7.27 -10.84 -4.36
N ASN A 231 8.11 -10.34 -3.44
CA ASN A 231 8.90 -9.12 -3.60
C ASN A 231 8.06 -7.88 -3.93
N PHE A 232 7.02 -7.61 -3.14
CA PHE A 232 6.24 -6.37 -3.27
C PHE A 232 6.68 -5.29 -2.27
N TYR A 233 6.38 -4.05 -2.62
CA TYR A 233 6.51 -2.91 -1.71
C TYR A 233 5.31 -2.88 -0.76
N CYS A 234 5.57 -2.78 0.55
CA CYS A 234 4.55 -2.79 1.58
C CYS A 234 4.81 -1.73 2.64
N LEU A 235 3.82 -0.89 2.93
CA LEU A 235 3.83 0.02 4.07
C LEU A 235 3.14 -0.65 5.27
N ASP A 236 3.90 -0.96 6.32
CA ASP A 236 3.36 -1.69 7.47
C ASP A 236 2.89 -0.74 8.59
N TYR A 237 1.64 -0.29 8.48
CA TYR A 237 0.96 0.46 9.54
C TYR A 237 0.93 -0.30 10.87
N TYR A 238 0.53 -1.58 10.85
CA TYR A 238 0.38 -2.37 12.07
C TYR A 238 1.69 -2.44 12.86
N GLY A 239 2.80 -2.76 12.18
CA GLY A 239 4.12 -2.77 12.79
C GLY A 239 4.50 -1.42 13.38
N ILE A 240 4.28 -0.33 12.64
CA ILE A 240 4.55 1.04 13.13
C ILE A 240 3.68 1.37 14.35
N ASP A 241 2.39 1.06 14.32
CA ASP A 241 1.45 1.45 15.37
C ASP A 241 1.64 0.64 16.67
N THR A 242 2.24 -0.55 16.59
CA THR A 242 2.42 -1.47 17.73
C THR A 242 3.82 -1.50 18.32
N HIS A 243 4.75 -0.68 17.81
CA HIS A 243 6.09 -0.56 18.38
C HIS A 243 6.35 0.86 18.88
N ASP A 244 6.88 0.97 20.10
CA ASP A 244 7.26 2.27 20.64
C ASP A 244 8.53 2.83 19.97
N MET A 245 8.96 4.02 20.42
CA MET A 245 10.12 4.71 19.86
C MET A 245 11.45 3.98 20.08
N ASP A 246 11.52 3.05 21.04
CA ASP A 246 12.68 2.20 21.33
C ASP A 246 12.58 0.82 20.62
N GLY A 247 11.47 0.57 19.92
CA GLY A 247 11.21 -0.68 19.20
C GLY A 247 10.63 -1.80 20.07
N ASN A 248 10.10 -1.51 21.25
CA ASN A 248 9.39 -2.54 22.02
C ASN A 248 7.99 -2.75 21.44
N TYR A 249 7.61 -4.02 21.28
CA TYR A 249 6.29 -4.42 20.79
C TYR A 249 5.23 -4.40 21.90
N TRP A 250 4.07 -3.80 21.60
CA TRP A 250 2.91 -3.71 22.48
C TRP A 250 1.68 -4.26 21.77
N GLU A 251 1.35 -5.53 22.06
CA GLU A 251 0.25 -6.24 21.39
C GLU A 251 -1.12 -5.55 21.53
N ASP A 252 -1.38 -4.86 22.63
CA ASP A 252 -2.65 -4.18 22.89
C ASP A 252 -2.66 -2.71 22.47
N ALA A 253 -1.61 -2.22 21.80
CA ALA A 253 -1.53 -0.84 21.32
C ALA A 253 -2.60 -0.51 20.27
N GLY A 254 -3.10 0.72 20.31
CA GLY A 254 -3.88 1.31 19.22
C GLY A 254 -3.00 2.12 18.25
N ASP A 255 -3.64 2.63 17.20
CA ASP A 255 -3.09 3.50 16.18
C ASP A 255 -2.58 4.86 16.68
N ASP A 256 -3.01 5.28 17.88
CA ASP A 256 -2.50 6.46 18.58
C ASP A 256 -1.25 6.17 19.44
N GLY A 257 -0.69 4.94 19.33
CA GLY A 257 0.43 4.50 20.15
C GLY A 257 0.07 4.36 21.63
N ASN A 258 -1.18 3.97 21.91
CA ASN A 258 -1.74 3.88 23.24
C ASN A 258 -2.01 2.42 23.66
N SER A 259 -1.29 1.95 24.67
CA SER A 259 -1.35 0.59 25.20
C SER A 259 -1.64 0.62 26.70
N SER A 260 -2.39 -0.36 27.20
CA SER A 260 -2.61 -0.52 28.65
C SER A 260 -1.34 -0.97 29.37
N ALA A 261 -0.46 -1.70 28.67
CA ALA A 261 0.81 -2.20 29.19
C ALA A 261 1.98 -1.22 28.94
N GLY A 262 2.02 -0.64 27.74
CA GLY A 262 3.09 0.24 27.26
C GLY A 262 2.86 1.74 27.49
N GLY A 263 1.66 2.14 27.91
CA GLY A 263 1.30 3.55 28.03
C GLY A 263 1.02 4.23 26.70
N ASP A 264 1.00 5.56 26.69
CA ASP A 264 0.73 6.39 25.51
C ASP A 264 2.05 6.82 24.85
N PHE A 265 2.84 5.83 24.39
CA PHE A 265 4.27 6.00 24.09
C PHE A 265 4.58 7.06 23.03
N TYR A 266 3.69 7.30 22.06
CA TYR A 266 3.89 8.36 21.06
C TYR A 266 3.60 9.75 21.61
N ALA A 267 2.50 9.93 22.33
CA ALA A 267 2.19 11.20 22.98
C ALA A 267 3.21 11.53 24.08
N ASP A 268 3.58 10.54 24.90
CA ASP A 268 4.57 10.68 25.97
C ASP A 268 5.95 11.04 25.41
N TRP A 269 6.37 10.41 24.30
CA TRP A 269 7.62 10.75 23.66
C TRP A 269 7.56 12.17 23.07
N GLN A 270 6.52 12.52 22.31
CA GLN A 270 6.42 13.85 21.68
C GLN A 270 6.37 14.98 22.73
N SER A 271 5.70 14.76 23.87
CA SER A 271 5.62 15.75 24.96
C SER A 271 6.97 16.12 25.59
N LYS A 272 7.98 15.26 25.42
CA LYS A 272 9.34 15.45 25.94
C LYS A 272 10.29 16.07 24.91
N HIS A 273 9.83 16.31 23.68
CA HIS A 273 10.63 16.84 22.58
C HIS A 273 10.04 18.14 22.03
N SER A 274 10.90 18.98 21.47
CA SER A 274 10.47 20.19 20.74
C SER A 274 10.29 19.88 19.25
N ILE A 275 9.46 20.64 18.55
CA ILE A 275 9.37 20.56 17.08
C ILE A 275 10.78 20.76 16.49
N GLY A 276 11.18 19.91 15.54
CA GLY A 276 12.55 19.86 14.99
C GLY A 276 13.46 18.84 15.68
N ASP A 277 13.08 18.34 16.86
CA ASP A 277 13.81 17.34 17.64
C ASP A 277 13.14 15.97 17.54
N GLY A 278 13.39 15.29 16.41
CA GLY A 278 12.89 13.94 16.10
C GLY A 278 11.43 13.89 15.58
N TYR A 279 10.71 15.01 15.58
CA TYR A 279 9.39 15.14 14.93
C TYR A 279 9.17 16.54 14.34
N PHE A 280 8.22 16.62 13.41
CA PHE A 280 7.71 17.85 12.79
C PHE A 280 6.18 17.93 12.86
N GLU A 281 5.64 19.10 12.50
CA GLU A 281 4.20 19.30 12.39
C GLU A 281 3.67 18.74 11.07
N SER A 282 2.77 17.75 11.13
CA SER A 282 2.03 17.26 9.97
C SER A 282 1.06 18.33 9.45
N ARG A 283 0.74 18.29 8.14
CA ARG A 283 -0.09 19.33 7.49
C ARG A 283 -1.18 18.75 6.61
N SER A 284 -2.30 19.46 6.50
CA SER A 284 -3.45 19.02 5.68
C SER A 284 -3.16 18.99 4.17
N SER A 285 -2.15 19.73 3.72
CA SER A 285 -1.66 19.86 2.34
C SER A 285 -0.25 20.44 2.37
N PRO A 286 0.53 20.41 1.27
CA PRO A 286 1.79 21.13 1.19
C PRO A 286 1.59 22.63 1.48
N GLY A 287 2.26 23.16 2.50
CA GLY A 287 2.07 24.54 2.99
C GLY A 287 0.70 24.82 3.63
N GLY A 288 -0.10 23.79 3.90
CA GLY A 288 -1.43 23.88 4.49
C GLY A 288 -1.43 24.09 6.00
N SER A 289 -2.60 23.94 6.62
CA SER A 289 -2.73 24.09 8.07
C SER A 289 -2.08 22.92 8.80
N VAL A 290 -1.47 23.21 9.96
CA VAL A 290 -0.96 22.19 10.88
C VAL A 290 -2.14 21.38 11.41
N THR A 291 -2.03 20.06 11.36
CA THR A 291 -3.05 19.13 11.84
C THR A 291 -2.41 17.78 12.19
N TYR A 292 -3.07 17.01 13.04
CA TYR A 292 -2.73 15.59 13.23
C TYR A 292 -3.36 14.73 12.14
N GLY A 293 -2.82 13.53 11.96
CA GLY A 293 -3.55 12.46 11.27
C GLY A 293 -4.87 12.17 11.99
N ALA A 294 -5.85 11.65 11.27
CA ALA A 294 -7.14 11.29 11.86
C ALA A 294 -6.96 10.35 13.05
N HIS A 295 -7.78 10.50 14.08
CA HIS A 295 -7.74 9.66 15.29
C HIS A 295 -6.45 9.71 16.11
N ASN A 296 -5.47 10.54 15.72
CA ASN A 296 -4.25 10.74 16.49
C ASN A 296 -4.25 12.04 17.29
N SER A 297 -3.55 12.03 18.43
CA SER A 297 -3.38 13.20 19.29
C SER A 297 -1.98 13.85 19.18
N GLN A 298 -1.15 13.34 18.27
CA GLN A 298 0.23 13.73 18.05
C GLN A 298 0.62 13.63 16.57
N HIS A 299 1.73 14.26 16.20
CA HIS A 299 2.26 14.23 14.83
C HIS A 299 3.10 12.99 14.53
N ILE A 300 3.73 12.41 15.55
CA ILE A 300 4.78 11.41 15.33
C ILE A 300 4.30 10.16 14.58
N THR A 301 3.05 9.73 14.77
CA THR A 301 2.48 8.59 14.03
C THR A 301 2.52 8.85 12.52
N ALA A 302 2.04 10.02 12.08
CA ALA A 302 2.08 10.44 10.68
C ALA A 302 3.51 10.63 10.17
N ASN A 303 4.40 11.20 11.00
CA ASN A 303 5.79 11.42 10.63
C ASN A 303 6.53 10.10 10.37
N ARG A 304 6.33 9.09 11.23
CA ARG A 304 6.92 7.75 11.06
C ARG A 304 6.44 7.08 9.76
N LYS A 305 5.14 7.21 9.45
CA LYS A 305 4.55 6.70 8.20
C LYS A 305 5.09 7.43 6.96
N ALA A 306 5.39 8.72 7.06
CA ALA A 306 6.06 9.47 6.01
C ALA A 306 7.52 9.01 5.80
N TYR A 307 8.25 8.68 6.88
CA TYR A 307 9.60 8.14 6.77
C TYR A 307 9.62 6.81 6.01
N ALA A 308 8.72 5.89 6.40
CA ALA A 308 8.55 4.61 5.72
C ALA A 308 8.12 4.77 4.26
N MET A 309 7.21 5.71 3.97
CA MET A 309 6.79 5.99 2.59
C MET A 309 7.96 6.50 1.73
N TRP A 310 8.76 7.45 2.22
CA TRP A 310 9.94 7.92 1.47
C TRP A 310 10.98 6.83 1.23
N TYR A 311 11.15 5.89 2.17
CA TYR A 311 12.00 4.71 1.97
C TYR A 311 11.50 3.86 0.79
N ILE A 312 10.19 3.58 0.75
CA ILE A 312 9.57 2.82 -0.35
C ILE A 312 9.76 3.57 -1.68
N LEU A 313 9.49 4.88 -1.71
CA LEU A 313 9.62 5.67 -2.94
C LEU A 313 11.06 5.73 -3.46
N ALA A 314 12.04 5.90 -2.57
CA ALA A 314 13.45 5.83 -2.95
C ALA A 314 13.83 4.42 -3.46
N SER A 315 13.28 3.37 -2.85
CA SER A 315 13.49 1.99 -3.30
C SER A 315 12.92 1.74 -4.71
N ILE A 316 11.73 2.26 -5.00
CA ILE A 316 11.12 2.23 -6.34
C ILE A 316 11.98 3.01 -7.34
N ALA A 317 12.59 4.11 -6.91
CA ALA A 317 13.51 4.91 -7.71
C ALA A 317 14.89 4.24 -7.93
N GLY A 318 15.11 3.03 -7.40
CA GLY A 318 16.30 2.23 -7.61
C GLY A 318 17.33 2.30 -6.47
N TRP A 319 16.95 2.83 -5.30
CA TRP A 319 17.79 2.75 -4.11
C TRP A 319 17.80 1.31 -3.59
N GLU A 320 19.00 0.72 -3.51
CA GLU A 320 19.30 -0.68 -3.20
C GLU A 320 18.99 -1.70 -4.30
#